data_AF-A0A1C4BSW1-F1
#
_entry.id   AF-A0A1C4BSW1-F1
#
_cell.length_a   1.000
_cell.length_b   1.000
_cell.length_c   1.000
_cell.angle_alpha   90.00
_cell.angle_beta   90.00
_cell.angle_gamma   90.00
#
_symmetry.space_group_name_H-M   'P 1'
#
loop_
_entity.id
_entity.type
_entity.pdbx_description
1 polymer ?
#
loop_
_entity_poly.entity_id
_entity_poly.type
_entity_poly.pdbx_seq_one_letter_code
_entity_poly.pdbx_strand_id
1 'polypeptide(L)'
;MMNFLQTIMGLAVFAALIIGLLTFVGLFIRLLCNVIIKQVKLDRISDEILIQHYNMFKKYKDSVFLAFLCYGILYLYGMKLNQKAFDVYQQCMIKRSLPL
;
A
#
# COMPACT_ATOMS: atom_id res chain seq x y z
N MET A 1 -6.40 40.13 11.73
CA MET A 1 -7.43 39.41 10.97
C MET A 1 -6.73 38.80 9.76
N MET A 2 -6.55 37.48 9.70
CA MET A 2 -5.85 36.85 8.57
C MET A 2 -6.70 37.08 7.31
N ASN A 3 -6.11 37.63 6.24
CA ASN A 3 -6.88 37.97 5.04
C ASN A 3 -7.47 36.69 4.45
N PHE A 4 -8.75 36.71 4.09
CA PHE A 4 -9.48 35.57 3.51
C PHE A 4 -8.68 34.83 2.41
N LEU A 5 -7.92 35.59 1.60
CA LEU A 5 -7.02 35.08 0.57
C LEU A 5 -5.85 34.24 1.11
N GLN A 6 -5.25 34.62 2.24
CA GLN A 6 -4.19 33.85 2.91
C GLN A 6 -4.72 32.53 3.46
N THR A 7 -5.95 32.51 3.97
CA THR A 7 -6.61 31.29 4.46
C THR A 7 -6.87 30.30 3.32
N ILE A 8 -7.37 30.79 2.18
CA ILE A 8 -7.59 29.96 0.98
C ILE A 8 -6.26 29.41 0.45
N MET A 9 -5.24 30.26 0.35
CA MET A 9 -3.92 29.84 -0.12
C MET A 9 -3.30 28.79 0.80
N GLY A 10 -3.43 28.96 2.12
CA GLY A 10 -2.97 27.96 3.10
C GLY A 10 -3.67 26.61 2.94
N LEU A 11 -5.00 26.62 2.76
CA LEU A 11 -5.78 25.40 2.50
C LEU A 11 -5.38 24.73 1.18
N ALA A 12 -5.13 25.51 0.12
CA ALA A 12 -4.71 24.99 -1.18
C ALA A 12 -3.34 24.30 -1.10
N VAL A 13 -2.37 24.91 -0.42
CA VAL A 13 -1.04 24.32 -0.20
C VAL A 13 -1.15 23.04 0.64
N PHE A 14 -1.95 23.06 1.70
CA PHE A 14 -2.18 21.88 2.54
C PHE A 14 -2.81 20.72 1.75
N ALA A 15 -3.82 21.01 0.93
CA ALA A 15 -4.45 20.02 0.05
C ALA A 15 -3.46 19.46 -0.98
N ALA A 16 -2.64 20.31 -1.60
CA ALA A 16 -1.62 19.88 -2.55
C ALA A 16 -0.57 18.96 -1.89
N LEU A 17 -0.14 19.25 -0.67
CA LEU A 17 0.76 18.39 0.10
C LEU A 17 0.15 17.02 0.37
N ILE A 18 -1.12 16.96 0.80
CA ILE A 18 -1.82 15.68 1.05
C ILE A 18 -1.93 14.87 -0.25
N ILE A 19 -2.33 15.50 -1.36
CA ILE A 19 -2.45 14.84 -2.67
C ILE A 19 -1.10 14.33 -3.14
N GLY A 20 -0.04 15.13 -2.99
CA GLY A 20 1.33 14.75 -3.33
C GLY A 20 1.79 13.53 -2.52
N LEU A 21 1.57 13.54 -1.20
CA LEU A 21 1.92 12.44 -0.31
C LEU A 21 1.16 11.15 -0.67
N LEU A 22 -0.15 11.25 -0.91
CA LEU A 22 -0.98 10.12 -1.33
C LEU A 22 -0.49 9.51 -2.63
N THR A 23 -0.18 10.36 -3.61
CA THR A 23 0.33 9.93 -4.91
C THR A 23 1.68 9.23 -4.76
N PHE A 24 2.57 9.78 -3.93
CA PHE A 24 3.87 9.19 -3.63
C PHE A 24 3.73 7.81 -2.98
N VAL A 25 2.89 7.67 -1.95
CA VAL A 25 2.63 6.38 -1.27
C VAL A 25 2.06 5.34 -2.24
N GLY A 26 1.10 5.74 -3.08
CA GLY A 26 0.53 4.86 -4.09
C GLY A 26 1.56 4.38 -5.12
N LEU A 27 2.42 5.29 -5.60
CA LEU A 27 3.52 4.95 -6.51
C LEU A 27 4.55 4.03 -5.84
N PHE A 28 4.91 4.31 -4.59
CA PHE A 28 5.85 3.51 -3.82
C PHE A 28 5.38 2.07 -3.66
N ILE A 29 4.12 1.84 -3.25
CA ILE A 29 3.56 0.49 -3.13
C ILE A 29 3.51 -0.22 -4.48
N ARG A 30 3.18 0.50 -5.57
CA ARG A 30 3.20 -0.07 -6.92
C ARG A 30 4.60 -0.52 -7.33
N LEU A 31 5.63 0.27 -7.02
CA LEU A 31 7.02 -0.10 -7.26
C LEU A 31 7.42 -1.32 -6.45
N LEU A 32 7.08 -1.38 -5.15
CA LEU A 32 7.32 -2.54 -4.32
C LEU A 32 6.67 -3.82 -4.88
N CYS A 33 5.40 -3.74 -5.29
CA CYS A 33 4.70 -4.86 -5.93
C CYS A 33 5.44 -5.36 -7.17
N ASN A 34 5.90 -4.43 -8.04
CA ASN A 34 6.66 -4.79 -9.24
C ASN A 34 8.00 -5.46 -8.89
N VAL A 35 8.68 -4.96 -7.86
CA VAL A 35 9.94 -5.56 -7.37
C VAL A 35 9.69 -6.98 -6.87
N ILE A 36 8.63 -7.21 -6.08
CA ILE A 36 8.27 -8.55 -5.59
C ILE A 36 7.99 -9.50 -6.76
N ILE A 37 7.17 -9.09 -7.72
CA ILE A 37 6.89 -9.89 -8.92
C ILE A 37 8.19 -10.25 -9.66
N LYS A 38 9.12 -9.30 -9.78
CA LYS A 38 10.42 -9.53 -10.42
C LYS A 38 11.29 -10.48 -9.61
N GLN A 39 11.32 -10.37 -8.29
CA GLN A 39 12.09 -11.26 -7.42
C GLN A 39 11.56 -12.70 -7.44
N VAL A 40 10.24 -12.87 -7.43
CA VAL A 40 9.58 -14.19 -7.56
C VAL A 40 9.87 -14.80 -8.93
N LYS A 41 9.87 -14.00 -10.01
CA LYS A 41 10.24 -14.46 -11.36
C LYS A 41 11.70 -14.90 -11.49
N LEU A 42 12.60 -14.32 -10.69
CA LEU A 42 14.04 -14.58 -10.74
C LEU A 42 14.49 -15.61 -9.69
N ASP A 43 13.55 -16.26 -9.00
CA ASP A 43 13.81 -17.18 -7.89
C ASP A 43 14.73 -16.63 -6.80
N ARG A 44 14.64 -15.32 -6.55
CA ARG A 44 15.44 -14.61 -5.53
C ARG A 44 14.76 -14.55 -4.15
N ILE A 45 13.48 -14.90 -4.08
CA ILE A 45 12.72 -15.04 -2.84
C ILE A 45 12.53 -16.52 -2.57
N SER A 46 12.74 -16.95 -1.32
CA SER A 46 12.40 -18.32 -0.88
C SER A 46 10.89 -18.46 -0.68
N ASP A 47 10.39 -19.68 -0.83
CA ASP A 47 8.96 -19.97 -0.68
C ASP A 47 8.47 -19.69 0.74
N GLU A 48 9.30 -19.95 1.76
CA GLU A 48 8.99 -19.63 3.16
C GLU A 48 8.72 -18.14 3.37
N ILE A 49 9.59 -17.28 2.82
CA ILE A 49 9.42 -15.82 2.91
C ILE A 49 8.14 -15.41 2.18
N LEU A 50 7.87 -15.98 1.01
CA LEU A 50 6.68 -15.66 0.23
C LEU A 50 5.38 -16.04 0.98
N ILE A 51 5.34 -17.23 1.57
CA ILE A 51 4.23 -17.73 2.39
C ILE A 51 4.03 -16.85 3.63
N GLN A 52 5.11 -16.48 4.32
CA GLN A 52 5.04 -15.64 5.51
C GLN A 52 4.42 -14.27 5.19
N HIS A 53 4.88 -13.63 4.11
CA HIS A 53 4.33 -12.35 3.67
C HIS A 53 2.87 -12.49 3.22
N TYR A 54 2.55 -13.52 2.45
CA TYR A 54 1.18 -13.81 2.05
C TYR A 54 0.24 -13.94 3.26
N ASN A 55 0.62 -14.73 4.27
CA ASN A 55 -0.18 -14.92 5.48
C ASN A 55 -0.32 -13.64 6.31
N MET A 56 0.73 -12.81 6.37
CA MET A 56 0.66 -11.50 6.99
C MET A 56 -0.36 -10.61 6.28
N PHE A 57 -0.27 -10.47 4.95
CA PHE A 57 -1.23 -9.68 4.18
C PHE A 57 -2.66 -10.26 4.26
N LYS A 58 -2.82 -11.58 4.28
CA LYS A 58 -4.11 -12.27 4.47
C LYS A 58 -4.77 -11.88 5.79
N LYS A 59 -3.98 -11.75 6.87
CA LYS A 59 -4.47 -11.37 8.21
C LYS A 59 -4.83 -9.89 8.29
N TYR A 60 -4.08 -9.02 7.61
CA TYR A 60 -4.19 -7.57 7.80
C TYR A 60 -4.93 -6.83 6.68
N LYS A 61 -5.27 -7.47 5.56
CA LYS A 61 -5.96 -6.83 4.42
C LYS A 61 -7.28 -6.14 4.81
N ASP A 62 -8.04 -6.76 5.72
CA ASP A 62 -9.36 -6.27 6.15
C ASP A 62 -9.30 -5.50 7.48
N SER A 63 -8.11 -5.32 8.05
CA SER A 63 -7.96 -4.68 9.37
C SER A 63 -8.11 -3.16 9.26
N VAL A 64 -9.34 -2.68 9.41
CA VAL A 64 -9.67 -1.24 9.42
C VAL A 64 -8.89 -0.51 10.51
N PHE A 65 -8.77 -1.10 11.70
CA PHE A 65 -8.04 -0.50 12.81
C PHE A 65 -6.55 -0.30 12.49
N LEU A 66 -5.89 -1.32 11.92
CA LEU A 66 -4.49 -1.19 11.53
C LEU A 66 -4.32 -0.20 10.37
N ALA A 67 -5.22 -0.21 9.39
CA ALA A 67 -5.22 0.76 8.31
C ALA A 67 -5.41 2.20 8.82
N PHE A 68 -6.25 2.39 9.84
CA PHE A 68 -6.42 3.68 10.49
C PHE A 68 -5.18 4.10 11.27
N LEU A 69 -4.51 3.20 11.99
CA LEU A 69 -3.24 3.52 12.65
C LEU A 69 -2.12 3.89 11.67
N CYS A 70 -2.03 3.22 10.52
CA CYS A 70 -0.96 3.44 9.55
C CYS A 70 -1.24 4.61 8.58
N TYR A 71 -2.49 4.84 8.20
CA TYR A 71 -2.87 5.82 7.17
C TYR A 71 -3.79 6.93 7.69
N GLY A 72 -4.16 6.90 8.98
CA GLY A 72 -5.00 7.92 9.61
C GLY A 72 -6.36 8.07 8.94
N ILE A 73 -6.76 9.31 8.66
CA ILE A 73 -8.01 9.64 7.96
C ILE A 73 -8.09 9.03 6.55
N LEU A 74 -6.95 8.61 5.99
CA LEU A 74 -6.83 8.01 4.67
C LEU A 74 -6.89 6.47 4.71
N TYR A 75 -7.38 5.89 5.80
CA TYR A 75 -7.46 4.43 5.98
C TYR A 75 -8.14 3.69 4.84
N LEU A 76 -9.19 4.25 4.23
CA LEU A 76 -9.87 3.65 3.06
C LEU A 76 -8.92 3.51 1.86
N TYR A 77 -8.05 4.49 1.65
CA TYR A 77 -7.03 4.43 0.61
C TYR A 77 -5.96 3.41 0.97
N GLY A 78 -5.51 3.39 2.22
CA GLY A 78 -4.58 2.40 2.76
C GLY A 78 -5.08 0.96 2.60
N MET A 79 -6.36 0.70 2.89
CA MET A 79 -6.98 -0.61 2.69
C MET A 79 -6.95 -1.05 1.23
N LYS A 80 -7.26 -0.15 0.29
CA LYS A 80 -7.16 -0.46 -1.15
C LYS A 80 -5.73 -0.82 -1.57
N LEU A 81 -4.74 -0.15 -0.99
CA LEU A 81 -3.32 -0.46 -1.24
C LEU A 81 -2.92 -1.81 -0.65
N ASN A 82 -3.35 -2.12 0.58
CA ASN A 82 -3.12 -3.41 1.23
C ASN A 82 -3.75 -4.55 0.43
N GLN A 83 -4.98 -4.38 -0.05
CA GLN A 83 -5.66 -5.34 -0.91
C GLN A 83 -4.87 -5.59 -2.20
N LYS A 84 -4.40 -4.52 -2.85
CA LYS A 84 -3.60 -4.64 -4.07
C LYS A 84 -2.28 -5.40 -3.85
N ALA A 85 -1.61 -5.13 -2.73
CA ALA A 85 -0.41 -5.87 -2.35
C ALA A 85 -0.73 -7.36 -2.10
N PHE A 86 -1.81 -7.64 -1.37
CA PHE A 86 -2.28 -9.01 -1.14
C PHE A 86 -2.54 -9.76 -2.45
N ASP A 87 -3.26 -9.15 -3.40
CA ASP A 87 -3.56 -9.78 -4.70
C ASP A 87 -2.28 -10.15 -5.47
N VAL A 88 -1.24 -9.30 -5.39
CA VAL A 88 0.07 -9.56 -6.00
C VAL A 88 0.77 -10.75 -5.34
N TYR A 89 0.76 -10.83 -4.00
CA TYR A 89 1.31 -11.98 -3.28
C TYR A 89 0.54 -13.26 -3.59
N GLN A 90 -0.79 -13.20 -3.67
CA GLN A 90 -1.63 -14.33 -4.06
C GLN A 90 -1.29 -14.84 -5.47
N GLN A 91 -1.11 -13.95 -6.44
CA GLN A 91 -0.67 -14.32 -7.79
C GLN A 91 0.72 -14.97 -7.79
N CYS A 92 1.64 -14.48 -6.96
CA CYS A 92 2.98 -15.06 -6.81
C CYS A 92 2.92 -16.47 -6.22
N MET A 93 2.07 -16.69 -5.21
CA MET A 93 1.82 -18.00 -4.61
C MET A 93 1.25 -19.00 -5.63
N ILE A 94 0.24 -18.59 -6.40
CA ILE A 94 -0.35 -19.41 -7.47
C ILE A 94 0.72 -19.77 -8.51
N LYS A 95 1.55 -18.81 -8.93
CA LYS A 95 2.58 -19.04 -9.93
C LYS A 95 3.61 -20.09 -9.51
N ARG A 96 3.89 -20.18 -8.21
CA ARG A 96 4.81 -21.18 -7.64
C ARG A 96 4.12 -22.47 -7.16
N SER A 97 2.81 -22.60 -7.38
CA SER A 97 2.02 -23.74 -6.90
C SER A 97 2.14 -23.96 -5.38
N LEU A 98 2.23 -22.87 -4.61
CA LEU A 98 2.33 -22.89 -3.15
C LEU A 98 0.95 -22.92 -2.47
N PRO A 99 0.83 -23.43 -1.23
CA PRO A 99 -0.44 -23.53 -0.52
C PRO A 99 -1.05 -22.16 -0.17
N LEU A 100 -2.36 -21.99 -0.43
CA LEU A 100 -3.14 -20.74 -0.25
C LEU A 100 -4.00 -20.73 1.02
#